data_AF-A0A2N3C6L8-F1
#
_entry.id   AF-A0A2N3C6L8-F1
#
_cell.length_a   1.000
_cell.length_b   1.000
_cell.length_c   1.000
_cell.angle_alpha   90.00
_cell.angle_beta   90.00
_cell.angle_gamma   90.00
#
_symmetry.space_group_name_H-M   'P 1'
#
loop_
_entity.id
_entity.type
_entity.pdbx_description
1 polymer ?
#
loop_
_entity_poly.entity_id
_entity_poly.type
_entity_poly.pdbx_seq_one_letter_code
_entity_poly.pdbx_strand_id
1 'polypeptide(L)'
;MSRSNYLHQIRNAREQLQDRGELPDGLLPEPIQRSWERCIETGLAVNLRPETEPAATHQLNELRERNSRLLTQAQPEMESLYSHIANTQSMVILS
;
A
#
# COMPACT_ATOMS: atom_id res chain seq x y z
N MET A 1 10.78 6.74 -20.50
CA MET A 1 10.87 5.33 -20.04
C MET A 1 9.51 4.66 -20.23
N SER A 2 9.44 3.51 -20.89
CA SER A 2 8.19 2.74 -21.00
C SER A 2 7.79 2.21 -19.62
N ARG A 3 6.53 2.38 -19.21
CA ARG A 3 5.98 1.91 -17.92
C ARG A 3 6.32 0.43 -17.65
N SER A 4 6.37 -0.39 -18.70
CA SER A 4 6.74 -1.81 -18.62
C SER A 4 8.19 -2.02 -18.15
N ASN A 5 9.13 -1.21 -18.63
CA ASN A 5 10.55 -1.29 -18.26
C ASN A 5 10.75 -0.88 -16.79
N TYR A 6 10.10 0.20 -16.35
CA TYR A 6 10.17 0.63 -14.96
C TYR A 6 9.61 -0.43 -13.98
N LEU A 7 8.48 -1.05 -14.31
CA LEU A 7 7.93 -2.14 -13.49
C LEU A 7 8.84 -3.37 -13.45
N HIS A 8 9.54 -3.65 -14.55
CA HIS A 8 10.54 -4.71 -14.60
C HIS A 8 11.75 -4.40 -13.71
N GLN A 9 12.25 -3.17 -13.74
CA GLN A 9 13.36 -2.73 -12.88
C GLN A 9 13.00 -2.81 -11.38
N ILE A 10 11.79 -2.41 -10.99
CA ILE A 10 11.32 -2.53 -9.60
C ILE A 10 11.25 -3.99 -9.17
N ARG A 11 10.76 -4.89 -10.02
CA ARG A 11 10.72 -6.34 -9.70
C ARG A 11 12.13 -6.89 -9.49
N ASN A 12 13.07 -6.58 -10.38
CA ASN A 12 14.44 -7.04 -10.24
C ASN A 12 15.11 -6.50 -8.98
N ALA A 13 14.87 -5.23 -8.64
CA ALA A 13 15.39 -4.63 -7.41
C ALA A 13 14.83 -5.32 -6.16
N ARG A 14 13.56 -5.73 -6.20
CA ARG A 14 12.93 -6.48 -5.13
C ARG A 14 13.54 -7.86 -4.94
N GLU A 15 13.82 -8.56 -6.03
CA GLU A 15 14.49 -9.87 -6.02
C GLU A 15 15.92 -9.75 -5.46
N GLN A 16 16.69 -8.77 -5.94
CA GLN A 16 18.05 -8.50 -5.44
C GLN A 16 18.06 -8.18 -3.95
N LEU A 17 17.11 -7.37 -3.50
CA LEU A 17 16.97 -7.03 -2.09
C LEU A 17 16.64 -8.25 -1.23
N GLN A 18 15.81 -9.16 -1.72
CA GLN A 18 15.46 -10.40 -1.02
C GLN A 18 16.62 -11.39 -0.96
N ASP A 19 17.38 -11.54 -2.05
CA ASP A 19 18.47 -12.52 -2.15
C ASP A 19 19.78 -12.02 -1.53
N ARG A 20 20.07 -10.73 -1.64
CA ARG A 20 21.37 -10.13 -1.31
C ARG A 20 21.31 -9.04 -0.24
N GLY A 21 20.12 -8.54 0.10
CA GLY A 21 19.97 -7.41 1.02
C GLY A 21 20.39 -6.07 0.41
N GLU A 22 20.59 -6.00 -0.91
CA GLU A 22 21.10 -4.81 -1.59
C GLU A 22 20.01 -4.16 -2.47
N LEU A 23 19.93 -2.84 -2.42
CA LEU A 23 19.09 -2.05 -3.30
C LEU A 23 19.95 -1.13 -4.18
N PRO A 24 19.74 -1.08 -5.50
CA PRO A 24 20.44 -0.13 -6.36
C PRO A 24 20.12 1.33 -5.99
N ASP A 25 21.17 2.12 -5.77
CA ASP A 25 21.03 3.56 -5.47
C ASP A 25 20.32 4.31 -6.61
N GLY A 26 19.41 5.21 -6.25
CA GLY A 26 18.70 6.08 -7.18
C GLY A 26 17.61 5.40 -8.02
N LEU A 27 17.36 4.10 -7.82
CA LEU A 27 16.32 3.38 -8.56
C LEU A 27 14.91 3.61 -7.99
N LEU A 28 14.80 3.77 -6.67
CA LEU A 28 13.53 3.99 -5.97
C LEU A 28 13.51 5.36 -5.31
N PRO A 29 12.33 6.00 -5.21
CA PRO A 29 12.16 7.12 -4.30
C PRO A 29 12.51 6.71 -2.86
N GLU A 30 13.19 7.60 -2.13
CA GLU A 30 13.63 7.39 -0.75
C GLU A 30 12.55 6.81 0.20
N PRO A 31 11.25 7.22 0.13
CA PRO A 31 10.22 6.62 0.99
C PRO A 31 9.97 5.13 0.72
N ILE A 32 10.10 4.69 -0.55
CA ILE A 32 9.90 3.29 -0.94
C ILE A 32 11.09 2.46 -0.47
N GLN A 33 12.31 2.96 -0.68
CA GLN A 33 13.55 2.34 -0.18
C GLN A 33 13.47 2.10 1.34
N ARG A 34 13.18 3.16 2.12
CA ARG A 34 13.02 3.04 3.58
C ARG A 34 11.95 2.06 4.00
N SER A 35 10.86 1.94 3.23
CA SER A 35 9.81 0.96 3.52
C SER A 35 10.29 -0.48 3.32
N TRP A 36 11.09 -0.72 2.30
CA TRP A 36 11.60 -2.05 2.00
C TRP A 36 12.69 -2.47 3.00
N GLU A 37 13.58 -1.56 3.38
CA GLU A 37 14.56 -1.77 4.44
C GLU A 37 13.89 -2.22 5.76
N ARG A 38 12.84 -1.51 6.21
CA ARG A 38 12.08 -1.90 7.41
C ARG A 38 11.42 -3.28 7.30
N CYS A 39 10.95 -3.68 6.12
CA CYS A 39 10.35 -5.01 5.93
C CYS A 39 11.39 -6.11 6.16
N ILE A 40 12.60 -5.94 5.64
CA ILE A 40 13.69 -6.89 5.86
C ILE A 40 14.10 -6.94 7.33
N GLU A 41 14.26 -5.77 7.96
CA GLU A 41 14.62 -5.67 9.39
C GLU A 41 13.62 -6.40 10.30
N THR A 42 12.35 -6.43 9.92
CA THR A 42 11.27 -7.11 10.64
C THR A 42 11.09 -8.58 10.24
N GLY A 43 11.94 -9.11 9.35
CA GLY A 43 11.88 -10.49 8.86
C GLY A 43 10.69 -10.75 7.92
N LEU A 44 10.01 -9.70 7.45
CA LEU A 44 8.94 -9.82 6.48
C LEU A 44 9.55 -9.99 5.09
N ALA A 45 9.14 -11.04 4.38
CA ALA A 45 9.58 -11.23 3.01
C ALA A 45 9.10 -10.06 2.14
N VAL A 46 9.95 -9.53 1.26
CA VAL A 46 9.59 -8.40 0.39
C VAL A 46 8.50 -8.78 -0.62
N ASN A 47 8.31 -10.09 -0.84
CA ASN A 47 7.23 -10.71 -1.60
C ASN A 47 6.09 -11.26 -0.71
N LEU A 48 6.10 -10.99 0.60
CA LEU A 48 5.06 -11.45 1.50
C LEU A 48 3.72 -10.91 1.02
N ARG A 49 2.83 -11.83 0.67
CA ARG A 49 1.41 -11.51 0.59
C ARG A 49 0.90 -11.64 2.02
N PRO A 50 0.62 -10.53 2.73
CA PRO A 50 0.14 -10.64 4.10
C PRO A 50 -1.14 -11.47 4.09
N GLU A 51 -1.18 -12.50 4.93
CA GLU A 51 -2.43 -13.14 5.31
C GLU A 51 -3.22 -12.08 6.11
N THR A 52 -4.07 -11.35 5.41
CA THR A 52 -4.93 -10.37 6.04
C THR A 52 -6.09 -11.14 6.67
N GLU A 53 -5.93 -11.53 7.93
CA GLU A 53 -7.08 -11.90 8.75
C GLU A 53 -7.95 -10.64 8.93
N PRO A 54 -9.17 -10.59 8.36
CA PRO A 54 -10.04 -9.44 8.56
C PRO A 54 -10.25 -9.25 10.05
N ALA A 55 -10.14 -8.01 10.54
CA ALA A 55 -10.48 -7.71 11.92
C ALA A 55 -11.89 -8.25 12.21
N ALA A 56 -12.08 -8.84 13.40
CA ALA A 56 -13.38 -9.31 13.79
C ALA A 56 -14.39 -8.14 13.74
N THR A 57 -15.62 -8.39 13.29
CA THR A 57 -16.61 -7.33 13.02
C THR A 57 -16.78 -6.34 14.18
N HIS A 58 -16.70 -6.81 15.42
CA HIS A 58 -16.77 -5.96 16.61
C HIS A 58 -15.60 -4.96 16.70
N GLN A 59 -14.37 -5.40 16.43
CA GLN A 59 -13.18 -4.53 16.42
C GLN A 59 -13.28 -3.47 15.34
N LEU A 60 -13.79 -3.84 14.15
CA LEU A 60 -14.01 -2.89 13.07
C LEU A 60 -15.06 -1.84 13.46
N ASN A 61 -16.15 -2.26 14.09
CA ASN A 61 -17.20 -1.33 14.56
C ASN A 61 -16.68 -0.39 15.65
N GLU A 62 -15.88 -0.88 16.59
CA GLU A 62 -15.24 -0.03 17.61
C GLU A 62 -14.30 1.00 17.00
N LEU A 63 -13.50 0.59 16.01
CA LEU A 63 -12.63 1.51 15.27
C LEU A 63 -13.43 2.56 14.51
N ARG A 64 -14.54 2.17 13.88
CA ARG A 64 -15.46 3.10 13.19
C ARG A 64 -16.08 4.11 14.13
N GLU A 65 -16.58 3.66 15.26
CA GLU A 65 -17.21 4.52 16.27
C GLU A 65 -16.19 5.55 16.79
N ARG A 66 -14.98 5.08 17.14
CA ARG A 66 -13.87 5.95 17.58
C ARG A 66 -13.47 6.98 16.53
N ASN A 67 -13.62 6.66 15.25
CA ASN A 67 -13.27 7.54 14.14
C ASN A 67 -14.51 8.19 13.47
N SER A 68 -15.69 8.16 14.11
CA SER A 68 -16.96 8.58 13.51
C SER A 68 -16.90 9.99 12.91
N ARG A 69 -16.29 10.94 13.61
CA ARG A 69 -16.11 12.32 13.11
C ARG A 69 -15.31 12.38 11.82
N LEU A 70 -14.21 11.62 11.73
CA LEU A 70 -13.39 11.56 10.52
C LEU A 70 -14.18 10.95 9.37
N LEU A 71 -14.88 9.84 9.63
CA LEU A 71 -15.69 9.15 8.63
C LEU A 71 -16.81 10.04 8.10
N THR A 72 -17.56 10.70 8.98
CA THR A 72 -18.64 11.63 8.60
C THR A 72 -18.11 12.79 7.75
N GLN A 73 -16.95 13.33 8.08
CA GLN A 73 -16.37 14.47 7.34
C GLN A 73 -15.73 14.03 6.01
N ALA A 74 -15.14 12.84 5.94
CA ALA A 74 -14.48 12.33 4.75
C ALA A 74 -15.47 11.72 3.74
N GLN A 75 -16.63 11.24 4.18
CA GLN A 75 -17.66 10.63 3.33
C GLN A 75 -17.99 11.44 2.06
N PRO A 76 -18.35 12.75 2.12
CA PRO A 76 -18.70 13.51 0.91
C PRO A 76 -17.52 13.64 -0.06
N GLU A 77 -16.29 13.74 0.44
CA GLU A 77 -15.09 13.81 -0.40
C GLU A 77 -14.85 12.49 -1.15
N MET A 78 -15.08 11.36 -0.48
CA MET A 78 -14.94 10.04 -1.10
C MET A 78 -16.04 9.77 -2.13
N GLU A 79 -17.27 10.20 -1.87
CA GLU A 79 -18.39 10.13 -2.83
C GLU A 79 -18.12 11.00 -4.07
N SER A 80 -17.63 12.23 -3.86
CA SER A 80 -17.20 13.12 -4.94
C SER A 80 -16.09 12.48 -5.76
N LEU A 81 -15.03 11.96 -5.13
CA LEU A 81 -13.95 11.28 -5.82
C LEU A 81 -14.45 10.08 -6.63
N TYR A 82 -15.30 9.24 -6.03
CA TYR A 82 -15.89 8.09 -6.70
C TYR A 82 -16.61 8.47 -8.00
N SER A 83 -17.39 9.56 -7.98
CA SER A 83 -18.11 10.04 -9.17
C SER A 83 -17.16 10.37 -10.35
N HIS A 84 -15.92 10.77 -10.08
CA HIS A 84 -14.92 11.09 -11.09
C HIS A 84 -14.15 9.87 -11.60
N ILE A 85 -14.05 8.79 -10.80
CA ILE A 85 -13.17 7.65 -11.08
C ILE A 85 -13.92 6.34 -11.37
N ALA A 86 -15.26 6.33 -11.33
CA ALA A 86 -16.07 5.11 -11.45
C ALA A 86 -15.76 4.24 -12.69
N ASN A 87 -15.23 4.83 -13.76
CA ASN A 87 -14.88 4.13 -15.01
C ASN A 87 -13.38 3.85 -15.18
N THR A 88 -12.58 3.98 -14.12
CA THR A 88 -11.09 3.92 -14.21
C THR A 88 -10.48 2.62 -13.68
N GLN A 89 -11.29 1.57 -13.46
CA GLN A 89 -10.86 0.32 -12.79
C GLN A 89 -10.15 0.57 -11.44
N SER A 90 -10.46 1.68 -10.79
CA SER A 90 -9.89 2.09 -9.51
C SER A 90 -10.93 1.94 -8.40
N MET A 91 -10.45 1.81 -7.17
CA MET A 91 -11.29 1.64 -5.98
C MET A 91 -10.91 2.66 -4.92
N VAL A 92 -11.92 3.20 -4.24
CA VAL A 92 -11.77 4.05 -3.05
C VAL A 92 -12.47 3.35 -1.90
N ILE A 93 -11.82 3.32 -0.74
CA ILE A 93 -12.33 2.70 0.48
C ILE A 93 -12.26 3.74 1.60
N LEU A 94 -13.36 3.89 2.32
CA LEU A 94 -13.44 4.58 3.60
C LEU A 94 -13.91 3.53 4.63
N SER A 95 -13.10 3.27 5.65
CA SER A 95 -13.31 2.17 6.59
C SER A 95 -13.33 2.61 8.03
#